data_AF-A0A7S2M3V4-F1
#
_entry.id   AF-A0A7S2M3V4-F1
#
_cell.length_a   1.000
_cell.length_b   1.000
_cell.length_c   1.000
_cell.angle_alpha   90.00
_cell.angle_beta   90.00
_cell.angle_gamma   90.00
#
_symmetry.space_group_name_H-M   'P 1'
#
loop_
_entity.id
_entity.type
_entity.pdbx_description
1 polymer ?
#
loop_
_entity_poly.entity_id
_entity_poly.type
_entity_poly.pdbx_seq_one_letter_code
_entity_poly.pdbx_strand_id
1 'polypeptide(L)'
;GAPGDPLGTQLFALAGVQPPSEASFQPAFKRWFEEEHFPHMSSKLQRELVSRARTKGFFSGLSSQVKKWAMANTDVRLQAEVWHAYFAQHAPPQFSAYGCVRIATANLGSVAHPCWVKFWGYPQGDRGQWTVSPFSSTDPDIAAILDELDGRGGMTALLSAA
;
A
#
# COMPACT_ATOMS: atom_id res chain seq x y z
N GLY A 1 15.35 -12.16 6.07
CA GLY A 1 16.10 -11.26 5.17
C GLY A 1 16.31 -11.99 3.87
N ALA A 2 15.76 -11.47 2.77
CA ALA A 2 16.03 -12.04 1.45
C ALA A 2 17.49 -11.75 1.06
N PRO A 3 18.17 -12.67 0.35
CA PRO A 3 19.52 -12.42 -0.13
C PRO A 3 19.46 -11.28 -1.15
N GLY A 4 20.11 -10.17 -0.82
CA GLY A 4 20.24 -9.04 -1.74
C GLY A 4 20.95 -9.51 -3.01
N ASP A 5 20.31 -9.29 -4.15
CA ASP A 5 20.77 -9.75 -5.46
C ASP A 5 22.14 -9.10 -5.79
N PRO A 6 23.25 -9.86 -5.69
CA PRO A 6 24.60 -9.30 -5.73
C PRO A 6 24.93 -8.70 -7.11
N LEU A 7 24.25 -9.16 -8.16
CA LEU A 7 24.44 -8.68 -9.53
C LEU A 7 23.86 -7.27 -9.73
N GLY A 8 22.69 -6.99 -9.14
CA GLY A 8 22.09 -5.66 -9.23
C GLY A 8 22.99 -4.61 -8.59
N THR A 9 23.47 -4.86 -7.37
CA THR A 9 24.38 -3.94 -6.66
C THR A 9 25.69 -3.69 -7.42
N GLN A 10 26.22 -4.72 -8.09
CA GLN A 10 27.42 -4.59 -8.93
C GLN A 10 27.18 -3.70 -10.15
N LEU A 11 26.00 -3.75 -10.77
CA LEU A 11 25.68 -2.93 -11.94
C LEU A 11 25.53 -1.45 -11.59
N PHE A 12 24.94 -1.13 -10.44
CA PHE A 12 24.93 0.22 -9.89
C PHE A 12 26.36 0.74 -9.65
N ALA A 13 27.22 -0.08 -9.04
CA ALA A 13 28.62 0.26 -8.79
C ALA A 13 29.41 0.49 -10.08
N LEU A 14 29.20 -0.34 -11.11
CA LEU A 14 29.83 -0.17 -12.43
C LEU A 14 29.38 1.13 -13.14
N ALA A 15 28.13 1.54 -12.92
CA ALA A 15 27.61 2.80 -13.43
C ALA A 15 27.99 4.02 -12.55
N GLY A 16 28.74 3.83 -11.46
CA GLY A 16 29.18 4.90 -10.57
C GLY A 16 28.05 5.55 -9.76
N VAL A 17 26.92 4.86 -9.61
CA VAL A 17 25.71 5.39 -8.96
C VAL A 17 25.29 4.50 -7.79
N GLN A 18 24.70 5.10 -6.75
CA GLN A 18 24.15 4.33 -5.63
C GLN A 18 22.68 3.96 -5.88
N PRO A 19 22.27 2.71 -5.63
CA PRO A 19 20.87 2.34 -5.76
C PRO A 19 20.02 3.10 -4.72
N PRO A 20 18.78 3.49 -5.06
CA PRO A 20 17.84 4.03 -4.08
C PRO A 20 17.69 3.10 -2.88
N SER A 21 17.58 3.65 -1.67
CA SER A 21 17.49 2.87 -0.44
C SER A 21 16.05 2.51 -0.09
N GLU A 22 15.86 1.53 0.79
CA GLU A 22 14.53 1.24 1.36
C GLU A 22 14.01 2.42 2.18
N ALA A 23 14.92 3.14 2.83
CA ALA A 23 14.61 4.35 3.59
C ALA A 23 14.08 5.47 2.69
N SER A 24 14.53 5.56 1.43
CA SER A 24 14.00 6.55 0.49
C SER A 24 12.71 6.12 -0.20
N PHE A 25 12.39 4.82 -0.19
CA PHE A 25 11.13 4.31 -0.70
C PHE A 25 9.94 4.73 0.19
N GLN A 26 10.07 4.62 1.51
CA GLN A 26 8.95 4.86 2.44
C GLN A 26 8.29 6.24 2.27
N PRO A 27 9.04 7.37 2.19
CA PRO A 27 8.43 8.68 1.94
C PRO A 27 7.74 8.78 0.58
N ALA A 28 8.30 8.14 -0.45
CA ALA A 28 7.72 8.15 -1.80
C ALA A 28 6.43 7.31 -1.87
N PHE A 29 6.44 6.14 -1.23
CA PHE A 29 5.28 5.27 -1.13
C PHE A 29 4.14 5.94 -0.37
N LYS A 30 4.42 6.52 0.81
CA LYS A 30 3.44 7.28 1.59
C LYS A 30 2.83 8.41 0.79
N ARG A 31 3.67 9.24 0.14
CA ARG A 31 3.21 10.36 -0.68
C ARG A 31 2.30 9.91 -1.82
N TRP A 32 2.76 8.93 -2.60
CA TRP A 32 1.96 8.38 -3.71
C TRP A 32 0.64 7.77 -3.20
N PHE A 33 0.68 7.07 -2.08
CA PHE A 33 -0.51 6.47 -1.49
C PHE A 33 -1.53 7.55 -1.10
N GLU A 34 -1.11 8.60 -0.40
CA GLU A 34 -1.97 9.71 0.03
C GLU A 34 -2.52 10.54 -1.14
N GLU A 35 -1.67 10.89 -2.11
CA GLU A 35 -1.99 11.82 -3.19
C GLU A 35 -2.76 11.14 -4.34
N GLU A 36 -2.45 9.88 -4.67
CA GLU A 36 -2.98 9.22 -5.86
C GLU A 36 -3.86 8.00 -5.55
N HIS A 37 -3.40 7.08 -4.69
CA HIS A 37 -4.11 5.81 -4.49
C HIS A 37 -5.32 5.94 -3.57
N PHE A 38 -5.13 6.56 -2.40
CA PHE A 38 -6.14 6.63 -1.34
C PHE A 38 -7.44 7.34 -1.78
N PRO A 39 -7.42 8.46 -2.53
CA PRO A 39 -8.65 9.08 -3.01
C PRO A 39 -9.52 8.11 -3.83
N HIS A 40 -8.90 7.29 -4.69
CA HIS A 40 -9.60 6.29 -5.48
C HIS A 40 -10.10 5.14 -4.61
N MET A 41 -9.25 4.62 -3.72
CA MET A 41 -9.59 3.53 -2.79
C MET A 41 -10.75 3.93 -1.86
N SER A 42 -10.70 5.12 -1.26
CA SER A 42 -11.72 5.65 -0.34
C SER A 42 -13.09 5.73 -1.01
N SER A 43 -13.16 6.17 -2.27
CA SER A 43 -14.42 6.19 -3.03
C SER A 43 -15.05 4.80 -3.22
N LYS A 44 -14.21 3.76 -3.37
CA LYS A 44 -14.65 2.38 -3.52
C LYS A 44 -15.03 1.77 -2.18
N LEU A 45 -14.26 2.08 -1.14
CA LEU A 45 -14.54 1.72 0.26
C LEU A 45 -15.93 2.23 0.69
N GLN A 46 -16.22 3.51 0.44
CA GLN A 46 -17.53 4.07 0.77
C GLN A 46 -18.68 3.38 0.03
N ARG A 47 -18.51 3.11 -1.27
CA ARG A 47 -19.52 2.39 -2.07
C ARG A 47 -19.74 0.98 -1.56
N GLU A 48 -18.68 0.26 -1.25
CA GLU A 48 -18.75 -1.12 -0.74
C GLU A 48 -19.39 -1.16 0.64
N LEU A 49 -19.05 -0.24 1.54
CA LEU A 49 -19.70 -0.12 2.85
C LEU A 49 -21.21 0.15 2.75
N VAL A 50 -21.62 1.02 1.81
CA VAL A 50 -23.05 1.30 1.55
C VAL A 50 -23.74 0.09 0.94
N SER A 51 -23.08 -0.60 0.00
CA SER A 51 -23.58 -1.83 -0.62
C SER A 51 -23.81 -2.93 0.42
N ARG A 52 -22.82 -3.21 1.27
CA ARG A 52 -22.90 -4.20 2.35
C ARG A 52 -24.01 -3.88 3.36
N ALA A 53 -24.17 -2.61 3.71
CA ALA A 53 -25.23 -2.15 4.60
C ALA A 53 -26.64 -2.39 4.02
N ARG A 54 -26.80 -2.42 2.69
CA ARG A 54 -28.07 -2.70 2.01
C ARG A 54 -28.33 -4.19 1.82
N THR A 55 -27.30 -4.97 1.50
CA THR A 55 -27.44 -6.37 1.06
C THR A 55 -27.54 -7.37 2.22
N LYS A 56 -26.94 -7.11 3.38
CA LYS A 56 -26.98 -8.05 4.52
C LYS A 56 -27.24 -7.31 5.82
N GLY A 57 -28.44 -7.44 6.37
CA GLY A 57 -28.81 -6.99 7.72
C GLY A 57 -28.03 -7.65 8.88
N PHE A 58 -26.92 -8.36 8.60
CA PHE A 58 -26.17 -9.17 9.56
C PHE A 58 -24.64 -8.94 9.55
N PHE A 59 -24.05 -8.20 8.59
CA PHE A 59 -22.62 -7.76 8.66
C PHE A 59 -22.48 -6.37 9.32
N SER A 60 -23.41 -6.05 10.21
CA SER A 60 -23.60 -4.76 10.89
C SER A 60 -22.40 -4.33 11.75
N GLY A 61 -21.54 -5.25 12.20
CA GLY A 61 -20.40 -4.93 13.07
C GLY A 61 -19.34 -4.05 12.40
N LEU A 62 -18.55 -4.63 11.50
CA LEU A 62 -17.36 -3.96 10.97
C LEU A 62 -17.69 -2.84 9.98
N SER A 63 -18.62 -3.05 9.05
CA SER A 63 -19.01 -2.02 8.08
C SER A 63 -19.55 -0.75 8.77
N SER A 64 -20.30 -0.91 9.86
CA SER A 64 -20.76 0.20 10.70
C SER A 64 -19.62 0.83 11.48
N GLN A 65 -18.65 0.05 11.99
CA GLN A 65 -17.48 0.58 12.69
C GLN A 65 -16.54 1.37 11.75
N VAL A 66 -16.22 0.84 10.56
CA VAL A 66 -15.40 1.54 9.55
C VAL A 66 -16.12 2.79 9.07
N LYS A 67 -17.43 2.70 8.80
CA LYS A 67 -18.24 3.87 8.42
C LYS A 67 -18.29 4.91 9.54
N LYS A 68 -18.53 4.51 10.80
CA LYS A 68 -18.54 5.40 11.97
C LYS A 68 -17.17 6.04 12.17
N TRP A 69 -16.09 5.27 12.06
CA TRP A 69 -14.74 5.78 12.17
C TRP A 69 -14.41 6.77 11.05
N ALA A 70 -14.74 6.44 9.80
CA ALA A 70 -14.54 7.34 8.66
C ALA A 70 -15.40 8.61 8.75
N MET A 71 -16.60 8.53 9.35
CA MET A 71 -17.44 9.70 9.62
C MET A 71 -16.97 10.51 10.84
N ALA A 72 -16.40 9.87 11.85
CA ALA A 72 -15.83 10.52 13.03
C ALA A 72 -14.47 11.18 12.74
N ASN A 73 -13.70 10.60 11.81
CA ASN A 73 -12.41 11.11 11.37
C ASN A 73 -12.57 11.76 10.00
N THR A 74 -13.06 12.99 9.98
CA THR A 74 -13.25 13.77 8.75
C THR A 74 -11.94 14.13 8.04
N ASP A 75 -10.79 13.94 8.71
CA ASP A 75 -9.48 14.14 8.11
C ASP A 75 -9.09 12.97 7.18
N VAL A 76 -9.17 13.25 5.87
CA VAL A 76 -8.79 12.32 4.79
C VAL A 76 -7.33 11.89 4.92
N ARG A 77 -6.44 12.76 5.42
CA ARG A 77 -5.01 12.43 5.57
C ARG A 77 -4.80 11.41 6.67
N LEU A 78 -5.50 11.56 7.79
CA LEU A 78 -5.46 10.58 8.88
C LEU A 78 -5.96 9.22 8.39
N GLN A 79 -7.02 9.20 7.60
CA GLN A 79 -7.51 7.94 7.03
C GLN A 79 -6.48 7.31 6.09
N ALA A 80 -5.85 8.11 5.22
CA ALA A 80 -4.81 7.64 4.31
C ALA A 80 -3.60 7.07 5.06
N GLU A 81 -3.16 7.73 6.12
CA GLU A 81 -2.04 7.29 6.96
C GLU A 81 -2.31 5.94 7.61
N VAL A 82 -3.50 5.77 8.18
CA VAL A 82 -3.92 4.52 8.84
C VAL A 82 -3.97 3.35 7.85
N TRP A 83 -4.52 3.57 6.66
CA TRP A 83 -4.55 2.54 5.61
C TRP A 83 -3.17 2.25 5.04
N HIS A 84 -2.35 3.27 4.82
CA HIS A 84 -0.96 3.10 4.41
C HIS A 84 -0.19 2.23 5.42
N ALA A 85 -0.33 2.53 6.71
CA ALA A 85 0.34 1.80 7.78
C ALA A 85 -0.13 0.34 7.86
N TYR A 86 -1.43 0.09 7.69
CA TYR A 86 -1.99 -1.26 7.58
C TYR A 86 -1.33 -2.07 6.45
N PHE A 87 -1.23 -1.51 5.24
CA PHE A 87 -0.57 -2.20 4.12
C PHE A 87 0.93 -2.39 4.36
N ALA A 88 1.63 -1.38 4.86
CA ALA A 88 3.06 -1.45 5.14
C ALA A 88 3.40 -2.52 6.19
N GLN A 89 2.55 -2.70 7.20
CA GLN A 89 2.75 -3.68 8.26
C GLN A 89 2.39 -5.11 7.81
N HIS A 90 1.29 -5.28 7.09
CA HIS A 90 0.77 -6.60 6.76
C HIS A 90 1.24 -7.15 5.42
N ALA A 91 1.72 -6.29 4.53
CA ALA A 91 2.33 -6.65 3.27
C ALA A 91 3.56 -5.77 2.99
N PRO A 92 4.65 -5.97 3.74
CA PRO A 92 5.85 -5.15 3.61
C PRO A 92 6.39 -5.19 2.17
N PRO A 93 6.81 -4.04 1.63
CA PRO A 93 7.35 -3.95 0.28
C PRO A 93 8.56 -4.88 0.08
N GLN A 94 8.58 -5.59 -1.04
CA GLN A 94 9.70 -6.44 -1.44
C GLN A 94 10.58 -5.70 -2.44
N PHE A 95 11.90 -5.73 -2.20
CA PHE A 95 12.87 -5.03 -3.04
C PHE A 95 13.66 -6.01 -3.90
N SER A 96 13.85 -5.64 -5.17
CA SER A 96 14.70 -6.34 -6.13
C SER A 96 15.48 -5.32 -6.96
N ALA A 97 16.59 -5.71 -7.57
CA ALA A 97 17.40 -4.83 -8.40
C ALA A 97 17.61 -5.47 -9.77
N TYR A 98 17.32 -4.72 -10.84
CA TYR A 98 17.48 -5.15 -12.22
C TYR A 98 18.29 -4.10 -12.97
N GLY A 99 19.55 -4.41 -13.30
CA GLY A 99 20.44 -3.43 -13.91
C GLY A 99 20.66 -2.22 -12.99
N CYS A 100 20.40 -1.03 -13.53
CA CYS A 100 20.49 0.24 -12.80
C CYS A 100 19.13 0.74 -12.27
N VAL A 101 18.15 -0.15 -12.14
CA VAL A 101 16.81 0.17 -11.59
C VAL A 101 16.54 -0.72 -10.38
N ARG A 102 16.11 -0.10 -9.28
CA ARG A 102 15.61 -0.83 -8.11
C ARG A 102 14.10 -0.94 -8.23
N ILE A 103 13.52 -2.10 -7.96
CA ILE A 103 12.08 -2.31 -7.98
C ILE A 103 11.61 -2.58 -6.56
N ALA A 104 10.59 -1.83 -6.11
CA ALA A 104 9.86 -2.12 -4.88
C ALA A 104 8.46 -2.63 -5.26
N THR A 105 8.04 -3.75 -4.68
CA THR A 105 6.73 -4.35 -4.95
C THR A 105 5.93 -4.37 -3.66
N ALA A 106 4.81 -3.65 -3.62
CA ALA A 106 3.91 -3.57 -2.47
C ALA A 106 2.58 -4.25 -2.80
N ASN A 107 2.00 -5.01 -1.87
CA ASN A 107 0.63 -5.51 -2.02
C ASN A 107 -0.34 -4.49 -1.42
N LEU A 108 -1.26 -3.99 -2.23
CA LEU A 108 -2.37 -3.15 -1.78
C LEU A 108 -3.71 -3.90 -1.78
N GLY A 109 -3.68 -5.22 -2.03
CA GLY A 109 -4.84 -6.10 -1.95
C GLY A 109 -4.81 -6.98 -0.70
N SER A 110 -5.76 -7.90 -0.63
CA SER A 110 -5.76 -8.95 0.40
C SER A 110 -4.76 -10.06 0.05
N VAL A 111 -4.55 -10.99 0.97
CA VAL A 111 -3.81 -12.24 0.75
C VAL A 111 -4.55 -13.13 -0.24
N ALA A 112 -5.88 -13.17 -0.18
CA ALA A 112 -6.70 -13.97 -1.09
C ALA A 112 -6.74 -13.37 -2.51
N HIS A 113 -6.75 -12.03 -2.61
CA HIS A 113 -6.79 -11.27 -3.85
C HIS A 113 -5.69 -10.20 -3.85
N PRO A 114 -4.43 -10.58 -4.10
CA PRO A 114 -3.33 -9.63 -4.07
C PRO A 114 -3.38 -8.64 -5.22
N CYS A 115 -3.09 -7.38 -4.92
CA CYS A 115 -2.95 -6.29 -5.88
C CYS A 115 -1.52 -5.75 -5.78
N TRP A 116 -0.62 -6.34 -6.57
CA TRP A 116 0.80 -5.99 -6.55
C TRP A 116 1.07 -4.71 -7.34
N VAL A 117 1.50 -3.67 -6.65
CA VAL A 117 1.97 -2.41 -7.24
C VAL A 117 3.49 -2.40 -7.27
N LYS A 118 4.06 -2.13 -8.45
CA LYS A 118 5.51 -2.03 -8.64
C LYS A 118 5.92 -0.58 -8.73
N PHE A 119 6.99 -0.23 -8.03
CA PHE A 119 7.64 1.06 -8.08
C PHE A 119 9.03 0.89 -8.67
N TRP A 120 9.40 1.79 -9.56
CA TRP A 120 10.71 1.88 -10.17
C TRP A 120 11.51 2.98 -9.48
N GLY A 121 12.65 2.58 -8.93
CA GLY A 121 13.62 3.39 -8.23
C GLY A 121 14.81 3.66 -9.13
N TYR A 122 15.10 4.94 -9.36
CA TYR A 122 16.23 5.42 -10.13
C TYR A 122 17.20 6.19 -9.24
N PRO A 123 18.52 6.08 -9.49
CA PRO A 123 19.50 6.89 -8.80
C PRO A 123 19.32 8.37 -9.21
N GLN A 124 18.98 9.23 -8.25
CA GLN A 124 18.81 10.67 -8.43
C GLN A 124 19.28 11.38 -7.15
N GLY A 125 20.47 12.01 -7.22
CA GLY A 125 21.13 12.58 -6.04
C GLY A 125 21.30 11.56 -4.90
N ASP A 126 21.26 12.05 -3.66
CA ASP A 126 21.48 11.22 -2.46
C ASP A 126 20.24 10.44 -1.98
N ARG A 127 19.07 10.72 -2.55
CA ARG A 127 17.80 10.14 -2.09
C ARG A 127 17.24 9.08 -3.05
N GLY A 128 17.59 9.13 -4.34
CA GLY A 128 16.92 8.31 -5.34
C GLY A 128 15.48 8.77 -5.59
N GLN A 129 14.98 8.48 -6.78
CA GLN A 129 13.62 8.81 -7.19
C GLN A 129 12.82 7.53 -7.35
N TRP A 130 11.61 7.51 -6.81
CA TRP A 130 10.68 6.39 -6.97
C TRP A 130 9.45 6.84 -7.75
N THR A 131 9.00 6.03 -8.69
CA THR A 131 7.78 6.26 -9.48
C THR A 131 7.01 4.96 -9.63
N VAL A 132 5.69 5.01 -9.74
CA VAL A 132 4.89 3.81 -9.99
C VAL A 132 5.11 3.33 -11.41
N SER A 133 5.28 2.03 -11.58
CA SER A 133 5.36 1.42 -12.89
C SER A 133 4.02 1.58 -13.61
N PRO A 134 4.00 2.08 -14.86
CA PRO A 134 2.76 2.28 -15.61
C PRO A 134 2.02 0.97 -15.92
N PHE A 135 2.65 -0.18 -15.68
CA PHE A 135 2.08 -1.51 -15.86
C PHE A 135 1.49 -2.10 -14.58
N SER A 136 1.49 -1.35 -13.47
CA SER A 136 0.92 -1.82 -12.20
C SER A 136 -0.60 -1.71 -12.23
N SER A 137 -1.27 -2.75 -11.73
CA SER A 137 -2.68 -2.60 -11.35
C SER A 137 -2.76 -1.87 -10.01
N THR A 138 -3.51 -0.77 -9.96
CA THR A 138 -3.75 0.00 -8.74
C THR A 138 -5.21 -0.13 -8.27
N ASP A 139 -5.90 -1.15 -8.75
CA ASP A 139 -7.30 -1.43 -8.45
C ASP A 139 -7.47 -2.70 -7.60
N PRO A 140 -7.36 -2.59 -6.27
CA PRO A 140 -7.56 -3.72 -5.38
C PRO A 140 -9.05 -4.02 -5.15
N ASP A 141 -9.35 -5.30 -4.91
CA ASP A 141 -10.68 -5.73 -4.49
C ASP A 141 -10.95 -5.31 -3.04
N ILE A 142 -11.74 -4.24 -2.89
CA ILE A 142 -12.08 -3.67 -1.60
C ILE A 142 -12.93 -4.62 -0.75
N ALA A 143 -13.77 -5.46 -1.36
CA ALA A 143 -14.56 -6.43 -0.63
C ALA A 143 -13.63 -7.45 0.04
N ALA A 144 -12.65 -7.95 -0.70
CA ALA A 144 -11.66 -8.88 -0.19
C ALA A 144 -10.76 -8.25 0.90
N ILE A 145 -10.38 -6.97 0.76
CA ILE A 145 -9.63 -6.25 1.81
C ILE A 145 -10.46 -6.14 3.09
N LEU A 146 -11.74 -5.78 2.98
CA LEU A 146 -12.63 -5.67 4.15
C LEU A 146 -12.87 -7.01 4.83
N ASP A 147 -12.99 -8.10 4.06
CA ASP A 147 -13.16 -9.45 4.60
C ASP A 147 -11.88 -9.94 5.31
N GLU A 148 -10.71 -9.61 4.77
CA GLU A 148 -9.44 -9.87 5.44
C GLU A 148 -9.27 -9.04 6.71
N LEU A 149 -9.64 -7.76 6.67
CA LEU A 149 -9.63 -6.90 7.84
C LEU A 149 -10.51 -7.48 8.96
N ASP A 150 -11.69 -8.00 8.61
CA ASP A 150 -12.57 -8.70 9.55
C ASP A 150 -11.89 -9.93 10.17
N GLY A 151 -11.28 -10.78 9.33
CA GLY A 151 -10.52 -11.95 9.78
C GLY A 151 -9.33 -11.63 10.70
N ARG A 152 -8.77 -10.41 10.62
CA ARG A 152 -7.63 -9.94 11.43
C ARG A 152 -8.01 -9.20 12.71
N GLY A 153 -9.30 -9.07 13.03
CA GLY A 153 -9.78 -8.35 14.22
C GLY A 153 -10.36 -6.97 13.95
N GLY A 154 -10.70 -6.67 12.69
CA GLY A 154 -11.49 -5.51 12.30
C GLY A 154 -10.78 -4.17 12.51
N MET A 155 -11.51 -3.17 13.02
CA MET A 155 -10.97 -1.82 13.27
C MET A 155 -9.78 -1.81 14.23
N THR A 156 -9.68 -2.76 15.14
CA THR A 156 -8.54 -2.85 16.05
C THR A 156 -7.26 -3.15 15.27
N ALA A 157 -7.30 -4.00 14.24
CA ALA A 157 -6.15 -4.26 13.39
C ALA A 157 -5.73 -3.00 12.62
N LEU A 158 -6.71 -2.29 12.05
CA LEU A 158 -6.49 -1.04 11.32
C LEU A 158 -5.87 0.05 12.20
N LEU A 159 -6.38 0.23 13.44
CA LEU A 159 -5.89 1.22 14.38
C LEU A 159 -4.59 0.82 15.08
N SER A 160 -4.32 -0.48 15.24
CA SER A 160 -3.05 -0.96 15.81
C SER A 160 -1.87 -0.80 14.86
N ALA A 161 -2.15 -0.61 13.56
CA ALA A 161 -1.15 -0.39 12.54
C ALA A 161 -0.68 1.07 12.47
N ALA A 162 -1.52 2.01 12.91
CA ALA A 162 -1.28 3.45 12.89
C ALA A 162 -0.65 3.96 14.20
#